data_AF-A0A2T5VFH7-F1
#
_entry.id   AF-A0A2T5VFH7-F1
#
_cell.length_a   1.000
_cell.length_b   1.000
_cell.length_c   1.000
_cell.angle_alpha   90.00
_cell.angle_beta   90.00
_cell.angle_gamma   90.00
#
_symmetry.space_group_name_H-M   'P 1'
#
loop_
_entity.id
_entity.type
_entity.pdbx_description
1 polymer ?
#
loop_
_entity_poly.entity_id
_entity_poly.type
_entity_poly.pdbx_seq_one_letter_code
_entity_poly.pdbx_strand_id
1 'polypeptide(L)'
;MTGVAVRSRAELLFEKAQGSGLEHVALDMAALDPAADRIAALIRERWPDLVLPFHSLWRRFEAGGHDRFAGLAGTRQWAGVREMGRAAVDMALVSGFVGITAPPDWAFGEGLTAERYHGADGLAIASLAMIAGGVFSGVPRDPLRADAGQLVRIASSEIAAGLQVEPGSNRIDCDGRAEDLRRLGEAVGLREDLFAREDDPRPGGLFDLLFDEGLSKPLPAARILEVLADGLAPVFAGGLELGGIPLGDTHRHPAVTGKGITPDTQGLLPLHTRLQRLVTDLAEPMVWAGIEVVELETLTAQSDPVAIGLLLDTGILSLRTPHEKETSPDTGTAASVELRGLAVALCDRLAEKLRNRLGAGDEELPLVGLLEGGMRYAAGKIALEKRGSAAPVLLFAGADRLL
;
A
#
# COMPACT_ATOMS: atom_id res chain seq x y z
N MET A 1 -14.35 6.16 5.51
CA MET A 1 -13.01 5.53 5.48
C MET A 1 -11.96 6.64 5.65
N THR A 2 -11.64 7.06 6.88
CA THR A 2 -10.67 8.16 7.12
C THR A 2 -9.49 7.69 7.97
N GLY A 3 -8.31 8.28 7.79
CA GLY A 3 -7.14 7.96 8.62
C GLY A 3 -7.37 8.23 10.11
N VAL A 4 -8.16 9.26 10.44
CA VAL A 4 -8.60 9.55 11.82
C VAL A 4 -9.40 8.38 12.41
N ALA A 5 -10.35 7.82 11.65
CA ALA A 5 -11.12 6.68 12.12
C ALA A 5 -10.21 5.47 12.35
N VAL A 6 -9.32 5.15 11.40
CA VAL A 6 -8.34 4.06 11.51
C VAL A 6 -7.48 4.20 12.77
N ARG A 7 -6.86 5.37 12.99
CA ARG A 7 -6.08 5.66 14.20
C ARG A 7 -6.89 5.50 15.48
N SER A 8 -8.08 6.09 15.52
CA SER A 8 -8.91 6.05 16.73
C SER A 8 -9.26 4.61 17.14
N ARG A 9 -9.49 3.71 16.17
CA ARG A 9 -9.80 2.30 16.46
C ARG A 9 -8.55 1.48 16.78
N ALA A 10 -7.42 1.76 16.11
CA ALA A 10 -6.13 1.16 16.43
C ALA A 10 -5.67 1.53 17.85
N GLU A 11 -5.94 2.75 18.30
CA GLU A 11 -5.58 3.22 19.64
C GLU A 11 -6.31 2.46 20.76
N LEU A 12 -7.60 2.15 20.58
CA LEU A 12 -8.35 1.32 21.54
C LEU A 12 -7.73 -0.07 21.70
N LEU A 13 -7.23 -0.64 20.61
CA LEU A 13 -6.55 -1.92 20.63
C LEU A 13 -5.18 -1.82 21.34
N PHE A 14 -4.45 -0.74 21.11
CA PHE A 14 -3.20 -0.45 21.80
C PHE A 14 -3.39 -0.26 23.32
N GLU A 15 -4.38 0.53 23.74
CA GLU A 15 -4.73 0.71 25.15
C GLU A 15 -5.05 -0.64 25.83
N LYS A 16 -5.79 -1.51 25.13
CA LYS A 16 -6.08 -2.86 25.60
C LYS A 16 -4.79 -3.69 25.77
N ALA A 17 -3.88 -3.62 24.80
CA ALA A 17 -2.60 -4.34 24.82
C ALA A 17 -1.71 -3.88 25.99
N GLN A 18 -1.69 -2.58 26.29
CA GLN A 18 -0.95 -2.03 27.43
C GLN A 18 -1.57 -2.37 28.79
N GLY A 19 -2.91 -2.45 28.85
CA GLY A 19 -3.64 -2.69 30.08
C GLY A 19 -3.79 -4.18 30.40
N SER A 20 -4.95 -4.74 30.07
CA SER A 20 -5.29 -6.13 30.41
C SER A 20 -4.61 -7.17 29.50
N GLY A 21 -3.97 -6.72 28.43
CA GLY A 21 -3.44 -7.57 27.38
C GLY A 21 -4.49 -7.96 26.32
N LEU A 22 -3.97 -8.39 25.19
CA LEU A 22 -4.69 -9.03 24.08
C LEU A 22 -4.53 -10.55 24.12
N GLU A 23 -5.35 -11.26 23.35
CA GLU A 23 -5.43 -12.72 23.39
C GLU A 23 -4.26 -13.38 22.65
N HIS A 24 -3.89 -12.83 21.50
CA HIS A 24 -2.93 -13.45 20.58
C HIS A 24 -1.57 -12.75 20.60
N VAL A 25 -1.56 -11.43 20.76
CA VAL A 25 -0.36 -10.60 20.71
C VAL A 25 0.03 -10.09 22.09
N ALA A 26 1.33 -10.11 22.37
CA ALA A 26 1.93 -9.42 23.51
C ALA A 26 2.74 -8.21 23.04
N LEU A 27 2.61 -7.12 23.79
CA LEU A 27 3.28 -5.84 23.56
C LEU A 27 4.40 -5.66 24.58
N ASP A 28 5.60 -5.35 24.11
CA ASP A 28 6.73 -4.92 24.95
C ASP A 28 7.11 -3.48 24.61
N MET A 29 6.64 -2.54 25.45
CA MET A 29 6.96 -1.12 25.29
C MET A 29 8.43 -0.81 25.58
N ALA A 30 9.16 -1.66 26.33
CA ALA A 30 10.58 -1.43 26.61
C ALA A 30 11.44 -1.63 25.35
N ALA A 31 10.98 -2.41 24.37
CA ALA A 31 11.65 -2.62 23.10
C ALA A 31 11.52 -1.42 22.12
N LEU A 32 10.58 -0.50 22.38
CA LEU A 32 10.27 0.59 21.45
C LEU A 32 11.42 1.61 21.31
N ASP A 33 12.05 2.00 22.43
CA ASP A 33 13.16 2.94 22.41
C ASP A 33 14.44 2.37 21.76
N PRO A 34 14.88 1.14 22.11
CA PRO A 34 15.99 0.48 21.40
C PRO A 34 15.75 0.32 19.89
N ALA A 35 14.52 0.01 19.49
CA ALA A 35 14.16 -0.07 18.07
C ALA A 35 14.30 1.29 17.38
N ALA A 36 13.79 2.36 18.01
CA ALA A 36 13.90 3.72 17.49
C ALA A 36 15.37 4.19 17.41
N ASP A 37 16.21 3.88 18.39
CA ASP A 37 17.65 4.21 18.36
C ASP A 37 18.33 3.54 17.17
N ARG A 38 18.05 2.25 16.96
CA ARG A 38 18.61 1.48 15.86
C ARG A 38 18.17 2.01 14.50
N ILE A 39 16.89 2.29 14.32
CA ILE A 39 16.36 2.83 13.06
C ILE A 39 16.92 4.22 12.80
N ALA A 40 17.01 5.09 13.81
CA ALA A 40 17.61 6.42 13.66
C ALA A 40 19.10 6.34 13.26
N ALA A 41 19.85 5.36 13.78
CA ALA A 41 21.23 5.13 13.34
C ALA A 41 21.32 4.72 11.86
N LEU A 42 20.45 3.80 11.42
CA LEU A 42 20.38 3.39 10.01
C LEU A 42 19.97 4.55 9.08
N ILE A 43 19.04 5.39 9.53
CA ILE A 43 18.65 6.60 8.78
C ILE A 43 19.85 7.53 8.62
N ARG A 44 20.56 7.86 9.71
CA ARG A 44 21.75 8.75 9.64
C ARG A 44 22.87 8.20 8.76
N GLU A 45 23.05 6.87 8.77
CA GLU A 45 24.05 6.21 7.93
C GLU A 45 23.72 6.35 6.45
N ARG A 46 22.45 6.16 6.08
CA ARG A 46 22.02 6.11 4.68
C ARG A 46 21.61 7.48 4.11
N TRP A 47 20.98 8.31 4.92
CA TRP A 47 20.47 9.65 4.60
C TRP A 47 20.96 10.67 5.64
N PRO A 48 22.24 11.07 5.60
CA PRO A 48 22.83 11.98 6.58
C PRO A 48 22.22 13.40 6.55
N ASP A 49 21.59 13.77 5.44
CA ASP A 49 20.85 15.02 5.24
C ASP A 49 19.35 14.92 5.55
N LEU A 50 18.88 13.74 5.98
CA LEU A 50 17.48 13.43 6.27
C LEU A 50 16.52 13.58 5.08
N VAL A 51 17.03 13.52 3.85
CA VAL A 51 16.19 13.50 2.65
C VAL A 51 15.76 12.06 2.34
N LEU A 52 14.71 11.61 3.01
CA LEU A 52 14.20 10.25 2.85
C LEU A 52 13.30 10.12 1.61
N PRO A 53 13.34 8.98 0.91
CA PRO A 53 12.45 8.72 -0.21
C PRO A 53 10.98 8.69 0.25
N PHE A 54 10.09 9.10 -0.65
CA PHE A 54 8.65 9.05 -0.45
C PHE A 54 8.13 7.60 -0.48
N HIS A 55 7.23 7.22 0.44
CA HIS A 55 6.66 5.88 0.45
C HIS A 55 5.62 5.68 -0.65
N SER A 56 6.03 5.16 -1.79
CA SER A 56 5.15 4.89 -2.93
C SER A 56 5.61 3.70 -3.78
N LEU A 57 4.74 3.31 -4.72
CA LEU A 57 5.04 2.40 -5.81
C LEU A 57 6.24 2.84 -6.65
N TRP A 58 6.47 4.15 -6.81
CA TRP A 58 7.51 4.68 -7.69
C TRP A 58 8.91 4.26 -7.23
N ARG A 59 9.15 4.19 -5.91
CA ARG A 59 10.40 3.63 -5.36
C ARG A 59 10.61 2.16 -5.68
N ARG A 60 9.53 1.39 -5.88
CA ARG A 60 9.63 -0.02 -6.29
C ARG A 60 9.95 -0.17 -7.76
N PHE A 61 9.46 0.73 -8.61
CA PHE A 61 9.89 0.81 -10.00
C PHE A 61 11.37 1.18 -10.13
N GLU A 62 11.97 1.73 -9.08
CA GLU A 62 13.39 2.08 -9.01
C GLU A 62 14.29 0.96 -8.47
N ALA A 63 13.74 -0.20 -8.12
CA ALA A 63 14.54 -1.32 -7.59
C ALA A 63 15.69 -1.70 -8.55
N GLY A 64 16.87 -1.97 -7.99
CA GLY A 64 18.11 -2.11 -8.76
C GLY A 64 18.80 -0.79 -9.13
N GLY A 65 18.22 0.36 -8.76
CA GLY A 65 18.79 1.68 -9.07
C GLY A 65 18.45 2.18 -10.48
N HIS A 66 17.35 1.70 -11.07
CA HIS A 66 16.93 2.04 -12.42
C HIS A 66 15.67 2.89 -12.41
N ASP A 67 15.74 4.14 -12.87
CA ASP A 67 14.56 4.99 -13.03
C ASP A 67 13.72 4.58 -14.26
N ARG A 68 12.90 3.54 -14.08
CA ARG A 68 12.06 2.97 -15.14
C ARG A 68 10.97 3.93 -15.59
N PHE A 69 10.43 4.74 -14.68
CA PHE A 69 9.41 5.72 -15.04
C PHE A 69 10.01 6.81 -15.93
N ALA A 70 11.16 7.39 -15.58
CA ALA A 70 11.83 8.36 -16.44
C ALA A 70 12.22 7.77 -17.81
N GLY A 71 12.64 6.50 -17.84
CA GLY A 71 12.91 5.78 -19.09
C GLY A 71 11.67 5.69 -20.00
N LEU A 72 10.52 5.31 -19.44
CA LEU A 72 9.25 5.26 -20.17
C LEU A 72 8.76 6.66 -20.57
N ALA A 73 8.82 7.62 -19.65
CA ALA A 73 8.44 9.01 -19.86
C ALA A 73 9.23 9.67 -21.00
N GLY A 74 10.54 9.45 -21.06
CA GLY A 74 11.41 9.97 -22.10
C GLY A 74 11.06 9.46 -23.50
N THR A 75 10.41 8.29 -23.61
CA THR A 75 10.01 7.70 -24.90
C THR A 75 8.59 8.05 -25.33
N ARG A 76 7.65 8.22 -24.38
CA ARG A 76 6.22 8.39 -24.67
C ARG A 76 5.84 9.76 -25.24
N GLN A 77 6.66 10.80 -25.00
CA GLN A 77 6.44 12.17 -25.47
C GLN A 77 4.99 12.67 -25.28
N TRP A 78 4.51 12.71 -24.04
CA TRP A 78 3.17 13.22 -23.74
C TRP A 78 2.98 14.68 -24.20
N ALA A 79 1.78 15.00 -24.68
CA ALA A 79 1.40 16.33 -25.15
C ALA A 79 1.37 17.37 -24.01
N GLY A 80 1.20 16.92 -22.76
CA GLY A 80 1.25 17.79 -21.60
C GLY A 80 1.12 17.03 -20.29
N VAL A 81 1.15 17.81 -19.20
CA VAL A 81 1.15 17.31 -17.82
C VAL A 81 -0.06 16.45 -17.48
N ARG A 82 -1.24 16.75 -18.05
CA ARG A 82 -2.46 15.97 -17.82
C ARG A 82 -2.39 14.57 -18.42
N GLU A 83 -1.82 14.44 -19.63
CA GLU A 83 -1.68 13.14 -20.28
C GLU A 83 -0.66 12.27 -19.54
N MET A 84 0.46 12.86 -19.11
CA MET A 84 1.44 12.20 -18.22
C MET A 84 0.78 11.76 -16.91
N GLY A 85 0.03 12.67 -16.28
CA GLY A 85 -0.67 12.44 -15.03
C GLY A 85 -1.67 11.29 -15.11
N ARG A 86 -2.53 11.25 -16.15
CA ARG A 86 -3.44 10.13 -16.38
C ARG A 86 -2.71 8.81 -16.57
N ALA A 87 -1.63 8.78 -17.35
CA ALA A 87 -0.82 7.57 -17.54
C ALA A 87 -0.16 7.11 -16.22
N ALA A 88 0.34 8.04 -15.41
CA ALA A 88 0.94 7.72 -14.13
C ALA A 88 -0.09 7.17 -13.12
N VAL A 89 -1.31 7.72 -13.10
CA VAL A 89 -2.40 7.22 -12.25
C VAL A 89 -2.93 5.86 -12.73
N ASP A 90 -2.97 5.61 -14.05
CA ASP A 90 -3.22 4.26 -14.58
C ASP A 90 -2.21 3.25 -14.06
N MET A 91 -0.92 3.58 -14.14
CA MET A 91 0.15 2.71 -13.64
C MET A 91 0.00 2.45 -12.14
N ALA A 92 -0.22 3.50 -11.35
CA ALA A 92 -0.38 3.40 -9.91
C ALA A 92 -1.53 2.46 -9.51
N LEU A 93 -2.72 2.66 -10.11
CA LEU A 93 -3.89 1.85 -9.80
C LEU A 93 -3.71 0.42 -10.31
N VAL A 94 -3.34 0.20 -11.57
CA VAL A 94 -3.17 -1.16 -12.10
C VAL A 94 -2.11 -1.94 -11.32
N SER A 95 -0.93 -1.36 -11.06
CA SER A 95 0.11 -2.02 -10.28
C SER A 95 -0.30 -2.29 -8.84
N GLY A 96 -1.01 -1.34 -8.20
CA GLY A 96 -1.56 -1.53 -6.86
C GLY A 96 -2.55 -2.70 -6.80
N PHE A 97 -3.34 -2.90 -7.86
CA PHE A 97 -4.30 -3.99 -8.00
C PHE A 97 -3.67 -5.33 -8.39
N VAL A 98 -2.62 -5.32 -9.22
CA VAL A 98 -1.80 -6.52 -9.46
C VAL A 98 -1.29 -7.04 -8.12
N GLY A 99 -0.89 -6.19 -7.17
CA GLY A 99 -0.62 -6.56 -5.78
C GLY A 99 0.86 -6.47 -5.38
N ILE A 100 1.16 -6.62 -4.09
CA ILE A 100 2.45 -6.24 -3.50
C ILE A 100 3.15 -7.35 -2.72
N THR A 101 2.51 -8.51 -2.53
CA THR A 101 3.11 -9.68 -1.88
C THR A 101 3.21 -10.81 -2.89
N ALA A 102 4.39 -11.43 -2.95
CA ALA A 102 4.65 -12.65 -3.70
C ALA A 102 5.29 -13.68 -2.77
N PRO A 103 5.17 -14.99 -3.10
CA PRO A 103 5.94 -16.03 -2.43
C PRO A 103 7.45 -15.73 -2.46
N PRO A 104 8.20 -16.16 -1.43
CA PRO A 104 9.61 -15.79 -1.28
C PRO A 104 10.50 -16.45 -2.35
N ASP A 105 10.04 -17.57 -2.92
CA ASP A 105 10.72 -18.35 -3.94
C ASP A 105 10.36 -17.90 -5.37
N TRP A 106 9.42 -16.97 -5.54
CA TRP A 106 9.09 -16.38 -6.83
C TRP A 106 10.00 -15.19 -7.14
N ALA A 107 10.33 -15.02 -8.43
CA ALA A 107 11.06 -13.86 -8.92
C ALA A 107 10.66 -13.54 -10.35
N PHE A 108 10.58 -12.26 -10.67
CA PHE A 108 10.43 -11.74 -12.02
C PHE A 108 11.82 -11.53 -12.65
N GLY A 109 12.06 -12.12 -13.82
CA GLY A 109 13.24 -11.84 -14.64
C GLY A 109 12.97 -10.68 -15.58
N GLU A 110 13.62 -9.54 -15.36
CA GLU A 110 13.41 -8.37 -16.22
C GLU A 110 14.23 -8.45 -17.50
N GLY A 111 13.56 -8.35 -18.66
CA GLY A 111 14.24 -8.40 -19.96
C GLY A 111 15.13 -7.19 -20.24
N LEU A 112 14.83 -6.01 -19.69
CA LEU A 112 15.55 -4.76 -19.95
C LEU A 112 16.95 -4.75 -19.31
N THR A 113 17.06 -5.26 -18.08
CA THR A 113 18.29 -5.22 -17.27
C THR A 113 18.95 -6.60 -17.15
N ALA A 114 18.25 -7.66 -17.53
CA ALA A 114 18.60 -9.06 -17.25
C ALA A 114 18.70 -9.40 -15.75
N GLU A 115 18.18 -8.53 -14.87
CA GLU A 115 18.16 -8.75 -13.42
C GLU A 115 16.93 -9.57 -12.98
N ARG A 116 16.99 -10.10 -11.75
CA ARG A 116 15.89 -10.84 -11.12
C ARG A 116 15.43 -10.14 -9.86
N TYR A 117 14.14 -9.90 -9.75
CA TYR A 117 13.53 -9.18 -8.64
C TYR A 117 12.48 -10.06 -7.94
N HIS A 118 12.49 -10.04 -6.61
CA HIS A 118 11.64 -10.88 -5.77
C HIS A 118 10.57 -10.04 -5.06
N GLY A 119 9.54 -10.71 -4.54
CA GLY A 119 8.55 -10.09 -3.66
C GLY A 119 7.84 -8.90 -4.32
N ALA A 120 7.62 -7.85 -3.52
CA ALA A 120 6.91 -6.65 -3.90
C ALA A 120 7.56 -5.87 -5.07
N ASP A 121 8.89 -5.81 -5.10
CA ASP A 121 9.61 -5.08 -6.14
C ASP A 121 9.54 -5.83 -7.47
N GLY A 122 9.66 -7.17 -7.44
CA GLY A 122 9.44 -8.00 -8.61
C GLY A 122 8.02 -7.86 -9.18
N LEU A 123 7.00 -7.80 -8.32
CA LEU A 123 5.62 -7.58 -8.76
C LEU A 123 5.41 -6.19 -9.37
N ALA A 124 6.00 -5.15 -8.76
CA ALA A 124 5.95 -3.79 -9.30
C ALA A 124 6.57 -3.76 -10.70
N ILE A 125 7.79 -4.28 -10.88
CA ILE A 125 8.46 -4.30 -12.18
C ILE A 125 7.70 -5.15 -13.19
N ALA A 126 7.15 -6.31 -12.79
CA ALA A 126 6.34 -7.15 -13.67
C ALA A 126 5.09 -6.40 -14.16
N SER A 127 4.36 -5.73 -13.25
CA SER A 127 3.18 -4.95 -13.61
C SER A 127 3.53 -3.76 -14.54
N LEU A 128 4.66 -3.09 -14.30
CA LEU A 128 5.13 -2.02 -15.17
C LEU A 128 5.48 -2.55 -16.56
N ALA A 129 6.10 -3.73 -16.65
CA ALA A 129 6.38 -4.38 -17.93
C ALA A 129 5.09 -4.77 -18.68
N MET A 130 4.07 -5.23 -17.98
CA MET A 130 2.75 -5.50 -18.57
C MET A 130 2.08 -4.23 -19.11
N ILE A 131 2.16 -3.12 -18.37
CA ILE A 131 1.67 -1.81 -18.80
C ILE A 131 2.46 -1.34 -20.01
N ALA A 132 3.80 -1.36 -19.97
CA ALA A 132 4.64 -1.00 -21.11
C ALA A 132 4.40 -1.87 -22.35
N GLY A 133 3.98 -3.12 -22.16
CA GLY A 133 3.55 -4.04 -23.21
C GLY A 133 2.16 -3.78 -23.77
N GLY A 134 1.37 -2.88 -23.18
CA GLY A 134 0.04 -2.49 -23.64
C GLY A 134 -1.08 -3.47 -23.29
N VAL A 135 -0.85 -4.43 -22.38
CA VAL A 135 -1.85 -5.47 -22.01
C VAL A 135 -3.15 -4.85 -21.49
N PHE A 136 -3.06 -3.69 -20.85
CA PHE A 136 -4.21 -3.00 -20.26
C PHE A 136 -4.80 -1.90 -21.16
N SER A 137 -4.20 -1.62 -22.33
CA SER A 137 -4.59 -0.51 -23.19
C SER A 137 -5.52 -0.97 -24.31
N GLY A 138 -6.65 -0.30 -24.46
CA GLY A 138 -7.55 -0.40 -25.61
C GLY A 138 -7.06 0.40 -26.81
N VAL A 139 -5.98 1.18 -26.66
CA VAL A 139 -5.44 2.09 -27.67
C VAL A 139 -4.04 1.62 -28.08
N PRO A 140 -3.86 0.94 -29.22
CA PRO A 140 -2.57 0.33 -29.59
C PRO A 140 -1.37 1.29 -29.70
N ARG A 141 -1.63 2.59 -29.91
CA ARG A 141 -0.59 3.63 -29.98
C ARG A 141 -0.27 4.27 -28.62
N ASP A 142 -0.97 3.86 -27.57
CA ASP A 142 -0.78 4.35 -26.21
C ASP A 142 -0.68 3.18 -25.22
N PRO A 143 0.45 2.44 -25.20
CA PRO A 143 0.57 1.25 -24.36
C PRO A 143 0.55 1.57 -22.86
N LEU A 144 0.99 2.78 -22.47
CA LEU A 144 1.07 3.21 -21.06
C LEU A 144 -0.27 3.60 -20.44
N ARG A 145 -1.37 3.33 -21.14
CA ARG A 145 -2.76 3.54 -20.72
C ARG A 145 -3.35 2.24 -20.19
N ALA A 146 -4.28 2.35 -19.26
CA ALA A 146 -5.16 1.29 -18.85
C ALA A 146 -6.62 1.68 -19.15
N ASP A 147 -7.41 0.80 -19.74
CA ASP A 147 -8.80 1.07 -20.09
C ASP A 147 -9.76 0.17 -19.32
N ALA A 148 -10.87 0.73 -18.82
CA ALA A 148 -11.91 -0.04 -18.15
C ALA A 148 -12.35 -1.26 -18.98
N GLY A 149 -12.54 -1.06 -20.29
CA GLY A 149 -12.94 -2.12 -21.22
C GLY A 149 -11.92 -3.26 -21.38
N GLN A 150 -10.62 -3.00 -21.21
CA GLN A 150 -9.61 -4.05 -21.21
C GLN A 150 -9.51 -4.73 -19.85
N LEU A 151 -9.56 -3.94 -18.77
CA LEU A 151 -9.53 -4.45 -17.40
C LEU A 151 -10.66 -5.46 -17.13
N VAL A 152 -11.89 -5.17 -17.56
CA VAL A 152 -13.04 -6.10 -17.41
C VAL A 152 -12.84 -7.43 -18.17
N ARG A 153 -11.96 -7.46 -19.17
CA ARG A 153 -11.72 -8.64 -20.03
C ARG A 153 -10.44 -9.39 -19.69
N ILE A 154 -9.63 -8.89 -18.76
CA ILE A 154 -8.32 -9.46 -18.46
C ILE A 154 -8.46 -10.93 -18.03
N ALA A 155 -7.71 -11.80 -18.71
CA ALA A 155 -7.66 -13.21 -18.43
C ALA A 155 -6.58 -13.52 -17.40
N SER A 156 -6.82 -14.54 -16.56
CA SER A 156 -5.82 -15.03 -15.61
C SER A 156 -4.53 -15.48 -16.31
N SER A 157 -4.63 -15.96 -17.56
CA SER A 157 -3.47 -16.34 -18.37
C SER A 157 -2.60 -15.15 -18.78
N GLU A 158 -3.19 -13.96 -18.97
CA GLU A 158 -2.44 -12.74 -19.27
C GLU A 158 -1.70 -12.25 -18.03
N ILE A 159 -2.33 -12.35 -16.86
CA ILE A 159 -1.67 -12.11 -15.57
C ILE A 159 -0.53 -13.11 -15.36
N ALA A 160 -0.77 -14.40 -15.56
CA ALA A 160 0.26 -15.43 -15.40
C ALA A 160 1.45 -15.20 -16.33
N ALA A 161 1.19 -14.87 -17.60
CA ALA A 161 2.25 -14.55 -18.56
C ALA A 161 3.06 -13.32 -18.14
N GLY A 162 2.40 -12.24 -17.74
CA GLY A 162 3.05 -11.01 -17.27
C GLY A 162 3.86 -11.20 -15.98
N LEU A 163 3.38 -12.06 -15.07
CA LEU A 163 4.07 -12.40 -13.82
C LEU A 163 5.07 -13.56 -13.98
N GLN A 164 5.28 -14.08 -15.19
CA GLN A 164 6.16 -15.22 -15.48
C GLN A 164 5.83 -16.46 -14.63
N VAL A 165 4.54 -16.73 -14.44
CA VAL A 165 4.01 -17.87 -13.71
C VAL A 165 3.69 -18.98 -14.69
N GLU A 166 4.22 -20.18 -14.44
CA GLU A 166 3.96 -21.35 -15.28
C GLU A 166 2.46 -21.73 -15.26
N PRO A 167 1.90 -22.15 -16.42
CA PRO A 167 0.52 -22.63 -16.48
C PRO A 167 0.24 -23.75 -15.46
N GLY A 168 -0.82 -23.59 -14.66
CA GLY A 168 -1.20 -24.56 -13.62
C GLY A 168 -0.47 -24.39 -12.27
N SER A 169 0.48 -23.44 -12.17
CA SER A 169 1.07 -23.08 -10.88
C SER A 169 0.07 -22.30 -10.02
N ASN A 170 -0.09 -22.71 -8.76
CA ASN A 170 -0.88 -21.98 -7.76
C ASN A 170 -0.02 -21.10 -6.84
N ARG A 171 1.24 -20.87 -7.20
CA ARG A 171 2.20 -20.12 -6.36
C ARG A 171 1.79 -18.66 -6.23
N ILE A 172 1.37 -18.06 -7.35
CA ILE A 172 0.74 -16.75 -7.37
C ILE A 172 -0.70 -16.93 -7.79
N ASP A 173 -1.59 -16.36 -7.00
CA ASP A 173 -3.02 -16.31 -7.27
C ASP A 173 -3.34 -15.34 -8.43
N CYS A 174 -3.12 -15.82 -9.65
CA CYS A 174 -3.36 -15.07 -10.88
C CYS A 174 -4.86 -14.89 -11.14
N ASP A 175 -5.69 -15.87 -10.74
CA ASP A 175 -7.15 -15.79 -10.87
C ASP A 175 -7.71 -14.67 -10.01
N GLY A 176 -7.27 -14.58 -8.76
CA GLY A 176 -7.60 -13.50 -7.85
C GLY A 176 -7.22 -12.12 -8.36
N ARG A 177 -5.99 -11.98 -8.85
CA ARG A 177 -5.49 -10.70 -9.39
C ARG A 177 -6.24 -10.29 -10.65
N ALA A 178 -6.57 -11.24 -11.52
CA ALA A 178 -7.41 -10.96 -12.68
C ALA A 178 -8.81 -10.51 -12.25
N GLU A 179 -9.41 -11.16 -11.26
CA GLU A 179 -10.71 -10.78 -10.70
C GLU A 179 -10.68 -9.38 -10.06
N ASP A 180 -9.66 -9.06 -9.27
CA ASP A 180 -9.46 -7.73 -8.68
C ASP A 180 -9.36 -6.65 -9.76
N LEU A 181 -8.64 -6.93 -10.86
CA LEU A 181 -8.52 -6.01 -12.00
C LEU A 181 -9.83 -5.88 -12.79
N ARG A 182 -10.61 -6.96 -12.95
CA ARG A 182 -11.94 -6.88 -13.58
C ARG A 182 -12.88 -5.99 -12.78
N ARG A 183 -12.91 -6.16 -11.46
CA ARG A 183 -13.69 -5.32 -10.55
C ARG A 183 -13.24 -3.86 -10.59
N LEU A 184 -11.94 -3.60 -10.69
CA LEU A 184 -11.43 -2.25 -10.95
C LEU A 184 -12.00 -1.70 -12.26
N GLY A 185 -11.95 -2.48 -13.35
CA GLY A 185 -12.53 -2.09 -14.64
C GLY A 185 -14.03 -1.79 -14.57
N GLU A 186 -14.80 -2.61 -13.84
CA GLU A 186 -16.23 -2.39 -13.61
C GLU A 186 -16.48 -1.10 -12.83
N ALA A 187 -15.76 -0.87 -11.73
CA ALA A 187 -15.89 0.34 -10.92
C ALA A 187 -15.54 1.60 -11.71
N VAL A 188 -14.45 1.57 -12.48
CA VAL A 188 -14.02 2.66 -13.37
C VAL A 188 -15.08 2.93 -14.43
N GLY A 189 -15.65 1.89 -15.04
CA GLY A 189 -16.71 2.01 -16.05
C GLY A 189 -18.04 2.51 -15.49
N LEU A 190 -18.36 2.24 -14.22
CA LEU A 190 -19.60 2.70 -13.58
C LEU A 190 -19.53 4.14 -13.03
N ARG A 191 -18.33 4.67 -12.85
CA ARG A 191 -18.06 6.01 -12.27
C ARG A 191 -17.44 6.95 -13.30
N GLU A 192 -18.10 7.09 -14.45
CA GLU A 192 -17.68 8.00 -15.53
C GLU A 192 -17.49 9.45 -15.05
N ASP A 193 -18.27 9.88 -14.05
CA ASP A 193 -18.14 11.19 -13.40
C ASP A 193 -16.75 11.44 -12.78
N LEU A 194 -16.06 10.37 -12.36
CA LEU A 194 -14.71 10.43 -11.81
C LEU A 194 -13.64 10.04 -12.83
N PHE A 195 -13.90 9.02 -13.65
CA PHE A 195 -12.88 8.33 -14.43
C PHE A 195 -12.93 8.61 -15.95
N ALA A 196 -13.90 9.38 -16.43
CA ALA A 196 -14.10 9.64 -17.86
C ALA A 196 -14.32 11.14 -18.17
N ARG A 197 -13.58 12.02 -17.46
CA ARG A 197 -13.72 13.48 -17.64
C ARG A 197 -13.21 13.99 -18.98
N GLU A 198 -12.15 13.39 -19.52
CA GLU A 198 -11.47 13.85 -20.73
C GLU A 198 -11.48 12.82 -21.87
N ASP A 199 -11.37 11.53 -21.54
CA ASP A 199 -11.32 10.43 -22.50
C ASP A 199 -12.15 9.22 -22.03
N ASP A 200 -12.11 8.10 -22.77
CA ASP A 200 -12.84 6.88 -22.42
C ASP A 200 -12.49 6.42 -20.98
N PRO A 201 -13.42 5.79 -20.24
CA PRO A 201 -13.24 5.45 -18.83
C PRO A 201 -11.94 4.69 -18.56
N ARG A 202 -11.08 5.30 -17.74
CA ARG A 202 -9.78 4.76 -17.34
C ARG A 202 -9.46 5.12 -15.89
N PRO A 203 -8.69 4.29 -15.15
CA PRO A 203 -8.28 4.62 -13.78
C PRO A 203 -7.66 6.02 -13.67
N GLY A 204 -6.91 6.42 -14.69
CA GLY A 204 -6.20 7.68 -14.82
C GLY A 204 -7.09 8.91 -14.89
N GLY A 205 -8.38 8.79 -15.27
CA GLY A 205 -9.29 9.93 -15.37
C GLY A 205 -9.50 10.66 -14.03
N LEU A 206 -9.27 9.95 -12.92
CA LEU A 206 -9.29 10.51 -11.57
C LEU A 206 -8.25 11.63 -11.41
N PHE A 207 -7.15 11.59 -12.18
CA PHE A 207 -6.14 12.65 -12.22
C PHE A 207 -6.76 14.01 -12.54
N ASP A 208 -7.66 14.10 -13.52
CA ASP A 208 -8.19 15.38 -13.99
C ASP A 208 -9.03 16.09 -12.93
N LEU A 209 -9.83 15.33 -12.16
CA LEU A 209 -10.58 15.87 -11.03
C LEU A 209 -9.64 16.45 -9.97
N LEU A 210 -8.66 15.67 -9.52
CA LEU A 210 -7.73 16.08 -8.46
C LEU A 210 -6.84 17.23 -8.90
N PHE A 211 -6.39 17.22 -10.17
CA PHE A 211 -5.59 18.28 -10.74
C PHE A 211 -6.38 19.59 -10.81
N ASP A 212 -7.63 19.57 -11.26
CA ASP A 212 -8.49 20.77 -11.30
C ASP A 212 -8.71 21.37 -9.90
N GLU A 213 -8.96 20.52 -8.90
CA GLU A 213 -9.09 20.95 -7.50
C GLU A 213 -7.76 21.55 -6.99
N GLY A 214 -6.63 20.92 -7.32
CA GLY A 214 -5.27 21.30 -6.91
C GLY A 214 -4.74 22.57 -7.56
N LEU A 215 -5.26 22.97 -8.72
CA LEU A 215 -4.91 24.25 -9.36
C LEU A 215 -5.40 25.46 -8.55
N SER A 216 -6.47 25.29 -7.76
CA SER A 216 -7.13 26.39 -7.05
C SER A 216 -6.66 26.53 -5.61
N LYS A 217 -6.16 25.44 -5.00
CA LYS A 217 -5.74 25.37 -3.60
C LYS A 217 -4.84 24.15 -3.37
N PRO A 218 -4.02 24.12 -2.31
CA PRO A 218 -3.30 22.91 -1.91
C PRO A 218 -4.26 21.73 -1.76
N LEU A 219 -3.84 20.55 -2.23
CA LEU A 219 -4.65 19.33 -2.28
C LEU A 219 -4.37 18.46 -1.04
N PRO A 220 -5.32 18.31 -0.10
CA PRO A 220 -5.10 17.47 1.07
C PRO A 220 -5.04 15.98 0.70
N ALA A 221 -4.14 15.22 1.33
CA ALA A 221 -4.07 13.76 1.15
C ALA A 221 -5.40 13.05 1.48
N ALA A 222 -6.13 13.56 2.48
CA ALA A 222 -7.46 13.08 2.82
C ALA A 222 -8.45 13.21 1.64
N ARG A 223 -8.31 14.23 0.78
CA ARG A 223 -9.16 14.39 -0.40
C ARG A 223 -8.90 13.32 -1.44
N ILE A 224 -7.63 12.97 -1.67
CA ILE A 224 -7.26 11.85 -2.55
C ILE A 224 -7.85 10.54 -2.01
N LEU A 225 -7.76 10.32 -0.69
CA LEU A 225 -8.34 9.16 -0.02
C LEU A 225 -9.86 9.09 -0.23
N GLU A 226 -10.57 10.21 -0.07
CA GLU A 226 -12.02 10.30 -0.28
C GLU A 226 -12.43 9.93 -1.71
N VAL A 227 -11.76 10.50 -2.72
CA VAL A 227 -12.07 10.23 -4.14
C VAL A 227 -11.78 8.76 -4.48
N LEU A 228 -10.66 8.21 -4.00
CA LEU A 228 -10.36 6.79 -4.17
C LEU A 228 -11.39 5.91 -3.46
N ALA A 229 -11.76 6.24 -2.22
CA ALA A 229 -12.73 5.50 -1.44
C ALA A 229 -14.12 5.47 -2.11
N ASP A 230 -14.55 6.60 -2.66
CA ASP A 230 -15.81 6.75 -3.37
C ASP A 230 -15.80 6.02 -4.73
N GLY A 231 -14.76 6.26 -5.54
CA GLY A 231 -14.65 5.66 -6.87
C GLY A 231 -14.43 4.15 -6.87
N LEU A 232 -13.72 3.62 -5.85
CA LEU A 232 -13.39 2.20 -5.76
C LEU A 232 -14.30 1.43 -4.79
N ALA A 233 -15.30 2.07 -4.19
CA ALA A 233 -16.24 1.41 -3.28
C ALA A 233 -16.83 0.08 -3.84
N PRO A 234 -17.23 -0.01 -5.13
CA PRO A 234 -17.75 -1.26 -5.69
C PRO A 234 -16.73 -2.41 -5.72
N VAL A 235 -15.44 -2.10 -5.74
CA VAL A 235 -14.38 -3.12 -5.80
C VAL A 235 -14.27 -3.92 -4.50
N PHE A 236 -14.68 -3.31 -3.38
CA PHE A 236 -14.64 -3.90 -2.03
C PHE A 236 -15.79 -4.90 -1.75
N ALA A 237 -16.48 -5.40 -2.78
CA ALA A 237 -17.62 -6.29 -2.62
C ALA A 237 -17.21 -7.67 -2.04
N GLY A 238 -17.88 -8.07 -0.94
CA GLY A 238 -17.69 -9.36 -0.26
C GLY A 238 -17.14 -9.28 1.16
N GLY A 239 -16.75 -8.09 1.64
CA GLY A 239 -16.28 -7.86 3.00
C GLY A 239 -17.40 -7.56 4.01
N LEU A 240 -17.04 -7.03 5.19
CA LEU A 240 -18.02 -6.54 6.16
C LEU A 240 -18.86 -5.41 5.54
N GLU A 241 -20.16 -5.41 5.84
CA GLU A 241 -21.08 -4.37 5.40
C GLU A 241 -21.73 -3.67 6.60
N LEU A 242 -22.01 -2.38 6.45
CA LEU A 242 -22.84 -1.61 7.37
C LEU A 242 -23.93 -0.88 6.59
N GLY A 243 -25.18 -1.26 6.81
CA GLY A 243 -26.32 -0.68 6.08
C GLY A 243 -26.26 -0.92 4.57
N GLY A 244 -25.70 -2.05 4.13
CA GLY A 244 -25.51 -2.38 2.70
C GLY A 244 -24.33 -1.67 2.04
N ILE A 245 -23.50 -0.95 2.81
CA ILE A 245 -22.28 -0.31 2.32
C ILE A 245 -21.09 -1.22 2.67
N PRO A 246 -20.34 -1.72 1.67
CA PRO A 246 -19.10 -2.44 1.91
C PRO A 246 -18.09 -1.57 2.67
N LEU A 247 -17.47 -2.14 3.68
CA LEU A 247 -16.47 -1.48 4.52
C LEU A 247 -15.03 -1.78 4.09
N GLY A 248 -14.82 -2.53 3.00
CA GLY A 248 -13.51 -2.96 2.53
C GLY A 248 -12.67 -3.61 3.63
N ASP A 249 -11.39 -3.25 3.68
CA ASP A 249 -10.42 -3.69 4.68
C ASP A 249 -10.75 -3.18 6.10
N THR A 250 -11.81 -3.76 6.66
CA THR A 250 -12.37 -3.54 7.99
C THR A 250 -12.64 -4.90 8.62
N HIS A 251 -12.16 -5.09 9.84
CA HIS A 251 -12.23 -6.38 10.55
C HIS A 251 -13.03 -6.25 11.83
N ARG A 252 -13.50 -7.39 12.36
CA ARG A 252 -14.13 -7.44 13.69
C ARG A 252 -13.09 -7.81 14.74
N HIS A 253 -13.06 -7.05 15.83
CA HIS A 253 -12.24 -7.38 17.00
C HIS A 253 -12.95 -6.99 18.31
N PRO A 254 -13.11 -7.92 19.28
CA PRO A 254 -13.89 -7.67 20.50
C PRO A 254 -13.27 -6.61 21.41
N ALA A 255 -11.97 -6.34 21.29
CA ALA A 255 -11.33 -5.28 22.06
C ALA A 255 -11.65 -3.85 21.56
N VAL A 256 -12.17 -3.70 20.34
CA VAL A 256 -12.50 -2.37 19.79
C VAL A 256 -13.85 -1.91 20.36
N THR A 257 -13.77 -1.44 21.60
CA THR A 257 -14.88 -0.93 22.42
C THR A 257 -14.41 0.31 23.16
N GLY A 258 -15.33 1.19 23.56
CA GLY A 258 -15.00 2.39 24.34
C GLY A 258 -15.48 3.69 23.70
N LYS A 259 -14.75 4.77 23.95
CA LYS A 259 -15.16 6.13 23.56
C LYS A 259 -15.19 6.27 22.03
N GLY A 260 -16.24 6.88 21.49
CA GLY A 260 -16.39 7.07 20.04
C GLY A 260 -16.91 5.83 19.30
N ILE A 261 -17.25 4.76 20.01
CA ILE A 261 -17.91 3.57 19.47
C ILE A 261 -19.43 3.70 19.64
N THR A 262 -20.17 3.49 18.56
CA THR A 262 -21.63 3.34 18.57
C THR A 262 -22.02 1.87 18.58
N PRO A 263 -23.26 1.49 18.95
CA PRO A 263 -23.73 0.10 18.85
C PRO A 263 -23.48 -0.51 17.47
N ASP A 264 -23.70 0.26 16.41
CA ASP A 264 -23.54 -0.18 15.01
C ASP A 264 -22.09 -0.34 14.57
N THR A 265 -21.15 0.35 15.22
CA THR A 265 -19.72 0.33 14.89
C THR A 265 -18.87 -0.40 15.92
N GLN A 266 -19.52 -1.10 16.87
CA GLN A 266 -18.85 -1.85 17.90
C GLN A 266 -18.06 -3.02 17.31
N GLY A 267 -16.81 -3.13 17.75
CA GLY A 267 -15.89 -4.16 17.28
C GLY A 267 -15.34 -3.91 15.87
N LEU A 268 -15.71 -2.84 15.18
CA LEU A 268 -15.19 -2.57 13.83
C LEU A 268 -13.83 -1.87 13.89
N LEU A 269 -12.82 -2.50 13.29
CA LEU A 269 -11.46 -2.00 13.11
C LEU A 269 -11.19 -1.78 11.60
N PRO A 270 -11.40 -0.56 11.08
CA PRO A 270 -11.00 -0.22 9.73
C PRO A 270 -9.47 -0.07 9.67
N LEU A 271 -8.86 -0.57 8.60
CA LEU A 271 -7.42 -0.47 8.34
C LEU A 271 -7.15 0.24 7.01
N HIS A 272 -7.89 -0.14 5.96
CA HIS A 272 -7.81 0.45 4.62
C HIS A 272 -6.37 0.61 4.09
N THR A 273 -5.50 -0.35 4.39
CA THR A 273 -4.04 -0.17 4.24
C THR A 273 -3.65 0.09 2.78
N ARG A 274 -4.19 -0.71 1.85
CA ARG A 274 -3.93 -0.51 0.41
C ARG A 274 -4.50 0.81 -0.10
N LEU A 275 -5.69 1.20 0.34
CA LEU A 275 -6.30 2.47 -0.10
C LEU A 275 -5.47 3.68 0.33
N GLN A 276 -4.95 3.64 1.57
CA GLN A 276 -4.04 4.68 2.06
C GLN A 276 -2.71 4.69 1.31
N ARG A 277 -2.20 3.53 0.89
CA ARG A 277 -1.02 3.47 0.02
C ARG A 277 -1.28 4.00 -1.40
N LEU A 278 -2.46 3.75 -1.97
CA LEU A 278 -2.83 4.32 -3.26
C LEU A 278 -2.83 5.86 -3.21
N VAL A 279 -3.16 6.47 -2.06
CA VAL A 279 -3.03 7.92 -1.89
C VAL A 279 -1.61 8.39 -2.13
N THR A 280 -0.62 7.72 -1.53
CA THR A 280 0.79 8.08 -1.73
C THR A 280 1.27 7.77 -3.14
N ASP A 281 0.76 6.71 -3.76
CA ASP A 281 1.06 6.37 -5.16
C ASP A 281 0.53 7.43 -6.14
N LEU A 282 -0.61 8.06 -5.81
CA LEU A 282 -1.21 9.15 -6.60
C LEU A 282 -0.66 10.55 -6.26
N ALA A 283 -0.15 10.75 -5.03
CA ALA A 283 0.41 12.03 -4.60
C ALA A 283 1.63 12.44 -5.43
N GLU A 284 2.53 11.51 -5.76
CA GLU A 284 3.72 11.84 -6.56
C GLU A 284 3.39 12.36 -7.97
N PRO A 285 2.50 11.72 -8.75
CA PRO A 285 2.03 12.27 -10.02
C PRO A 285 1.41 13.67 -9.90
N MET A 286 0.71 13.98 -8.81
CA MET A 286 0.21 15.34 -8.54
C MET A 286 1.37 16.32 -8.36
N VAL A 287 2.37 15.95 -7.56
CA VAL A 287 3.55 16.78 -7.30
C VAL A 287 4.36 17.01 -8.58
N TRP A 288 4.58 15.97 -9.40
CA TRP A 288 5.24 16.11 -10.71
C TRP A 288 4.47 17.05 -11.64
N ALA A 289 3.15 17.11 -11.48
CA ALA A 289 2.28 18.00 -12.22
C ALA A 289 2.24 19.44 -11.70
N GLY A 290 2.99 19.74 -10.63
CA GLY A 290 3.03 21.05 -10.01
C GLY A 290 1.90 21.31 -9.01
N ILE A 291 1.16 20.27 -8.61
CA ILE A 291 0.14 20.38 -7.57
C ILE A 291 0.77 20.16 -6.19
N GLU A 292 0.55 21.10 -5.28
CA GLU A 292 0.97 20.97 -3.90
C GLU A 292 0.06 20.00 -3.15
N VAL A 293 0.60 18.85 -2.73
CA VAL A 293 -0.11 17.88 -1.88
C VAL A 293 0.27 18.11 -0.43
N VAL A 294 -0.73 18.32 0.43
CA VAL A 294 -0.56 18.68 1.85
C VAL A 294 -1.23 17.66 2.76
N GLU A 295 -1.02 17.81 4.07
CA GLU A 295 -1.67 17.00 5.11
C GLU A 295 -1.42 15.49 4.98
N LEU A 296 -0.24 15.09 4.49
CA LEU A 296 0.15 13.68 4.32
C LEU A 296 0.17 12.92 5.64
N GLU A 297 0.38 13.61 6.75
CA GLU A 297 0.29 13.11 8.12
C GLU A 297 -1.13 12.67 8.53
N THR A 298 -2.17 13.06 7.79
CA THR A 298 -3.55 12.58 8.02
C THR A 298 -3.73 11.12 7.59
N LEU A 299 -2.86 10.60 6.74
CA LEU A 299 -2.72 9.17 6.46
C LEU A 299 -2.12 8.47 7.67
N THR A 300 -2.44 7.20 7.87
CA THR A 300 -1.90 6.39 8.96
C THR A 300 -0.63 5.68 8.56
N ALA A 301 0.15 5.23 9.55
CA ALA A 301 1.15 4.22 9.29
C ALA A 301 0.55 2.94 8.67
N GLN A 302 1.37 2.23 7.90
CA GLN A 302 0.96 1.03 7.16
C GLN A 302 0.85 -0.18 8.10
N SER A 303 -0.18 -1.00 7.91
CA SER A 303 -0.33 -2.30 8.61
C SER A 303 0.13 -3.48 7.77
N ASP A 304 1.07 -3.24 6.85
CA ASP A 304 1.55 -4.22 5.90
C ASP A 304 2.51 -5.26 6.54
N PRO A 305 2.79 -6.39 5.87
CA PRO A 305 3.67 -7.43 6.40
C PRO A 305 5.11 -6.96 6.74
N VAL A 306 5.57 -5.86 6.14
CA VAL A 306 6.90 -5.30 6.43
C VAL A 306 6.87 -4.53 7.75
N ALA A 307 5.84 -3.73 7.98
CA ALA A 307 5.65 -3.02 9.25
C ALA A 307 5.47 -4.03 10.40
N ILE A 308 4.63 -5.05 10.22
CA ILE A 308 4.45 -6.12 11.21
C ILE A 308 5.76 -6.87 11.45
N GLY A 309 6.46 -7.23 10.37
CA GLY A 309 7.76 -7.89 10.44
C GLY A 309 8.78 -7.08 11.25
N LEU A 310 8.85 -5.76 11.06
CA LEU A 310 9.71 -4.88 11.86
C LEU A 310 9.37 -4.95 13.35
N LEU A 311 8.09 -4.87 13.70
CA LEU A 311 7.65 -4.87 15.10
C LEU A 311 7.93 -6.21 15.80
N LEU A 312 7.76 -7.33 15.07
CA LEU A 312 8.11 -8.66 15.55
C LEU A 312 9.63 -8.84 15.66
N ASP A 313 10.36 -8.47 14.60
CA ASP A 313 11.81 -8.63 14.54
C ASP A 313 12.52 -7.67 15.51
N THR A 314 11.92 -6.57 15.95
CA THR A 314 12.47 -5.71 17.01
C THR A 314 12.09 -6.15 18.42
N GLY A 315 11.11 -7.06 18.55
CA GLY A 315 10.60 -7.52 19.83
C GLY A 315 9.56 -6.60 20.46
N ILE A 316 9.13 -5.53 19.77
CA ILE A 316 8.03 -4.67 20.23
C ILE A 316 6.74 -5.51 20.33
N LEU A 317 6.53 -6.40 19.36
CA LEU A 317 5.43 -7.35 19.35
C LEU A 317 5.95 -8.78 19.43
N SER A 318 5.17 -9.66 20.05
CA SER A 318 5.39 -11.09 20.01
C SER A 318 4.05 -11.86 20.00
N LEU A 319 4.04 -13.03 19.38
CA LEU A 319 2.87 -13.92 19.43
C LEU A 319 2.89 -14.70 20.76
N ARG A 320 1.75 -14.75 21.45
CA ARG A 320 1.61 -15.47 22.73
C ARG A 320 1.65 -16.98 22.55
N THR A 321 1.13 -17.47 21.43
CA THR A 321 1.05 -18.91 21.15
C THR A 321 1.88 -19.26 19.91
N PRO A 322 2.85 -20.20 20.00
CA PRO A 322 3.65 -20.60 18.85
C PRO A 322 2.85 -21.17 17.67
N HIS A 323 1.65 -21.72 17.92
CA HIS A 323 0.80 -22.38 16.93
C HIS A 323 0.04 -21.42 16.00
N GLU A 324 0.09 -20.12 16.25
CA GLU A 324 -0.43 -19.09 15.33
C GLU A 324 0.49 -18.88 14.11
N LYS A 325 1.67 -19.52 14.08
CA LYS A 325 2.57 -19.50 12.92
C LYS A 325 2.13 -20.41 11.77
N GLU A 326 1.20 -21.35 12.00
CA GLU A 326 0.97 -22.48 11.09
C GLU A 326 -0.46 -22.63 10.57
N THR A 327 -1.41 -21.77 10.96
CA THR A 327 -2.82 -21.94 10.58
C THR A 327 -3.36 -20.76 9.77
N SER A 328 -3.43 -21.00 8.46
CA SER A 328 -4.11 -20.22 7.42
C SER A 328 -3.49 -18.86 7.03
N PRO A 329 -3.27 -18.58 5.73
CA PRO A 329 -2.94 -17.26 5.21
C PRO A 329 -4.10 -16.24 5.31
N ASP A 330 -5.18 -16.58 6.02
CA ASP A 330 -6.37 -15.73 6.13
C ASP A 330 -6.10 -14.49 6.99
N THR A 331 -6.50 -13.35 6.45
CA THR A 331 -6.24 -11.99 6.91
C THR A 331 -7.11 -11.60 8.08
N GLY A 332 -8.24 -12.31 8.21
CA GLY A 332 -9.25 -12.13 9.26
C GLY A 332 -9.02 -12.99 10.50
N THR A 333 -7.88 -13.69 10.63
CA THR A 333 -7.56 -14.34 11.91
C THR A 333 -7.42 -13.28 13.01
N ALA A 334 -7.89 -13.57 14.22
CA ALA A 334 -7.84 -12.63 15.32
C ALA A 334 -6.41 -12.12 15.59
N ALA A 335 -5.39 -12.99 15.49
CA ALA A 335 -3.99 -12.61 15.60
C ALA A 335 -3.53 -11.62 14.50
N SER A 336 -3.92 -11.85 13.23
CA SER A 336 -3.64 -10.91 12.14
C SER A 336 -4.27 -9.54 12.40
N VAL A 337 -5.54 -9.52 12.81
CA VAL A 337 -6.27 -8.29 13.13
C VAL A 337 -5.61 -7.54 14.28
N GLU A 338 -5.18 -8.26 15.33
CA GLU A 338 -4.43 -7.66 16.45
C GLU A 338 -3.09 -7.05 15.99
N LEU A 339 -2.28 -7.80 15.23
CA LEU A 339 -1.00 -7.31 14.73
C LEU A 339 -1.16 -6.09 13.83
N ARG A 340 -2.13 -6.12 12.90
CA ARG A 340 -2.37 -5.03 11.95
C ARG A 340 -2.85 -3.77 12.66
N GLY A 341 -3.80 -3.90 13.59
CA GLY A 341 -4.26 -2.77 14.40
C GLY A 341 -3.15 -2.18 15.27
N LEU A 342 -2.36 -3.02 15.92
CA LEU A 342 -1.21 -2.56 16.71
C LEU A 342 -0.12 -1.93 15.83
N ALA A 343 0.09 -2.43 14.61
CA ALA A 343 1.08 -1.87 13.69
C ALA A 343 0.76 -0.41 13.35
N VAL A 344 -0.52 -0.07 13.11
CA VAL A 344 -0.95 1.32 12.92
C VAL A 344 -0.55 2.18 14.12
N ALA A 345 -0.95 1.79 15.33
CA ALA A 345 -0.74 2.57 16.55
C ALA A 345 0.74 2.68 16.97
N LEU A 346 1.55 1.64 16.72
CA LEU A 346 2.95 1.59 17.11
C LEU A 346 3.86 2.29 16.11
N CYS A 347 3.57 2.21 14.82
CA CYS A 347 4.38 2.88 13.81
C CYS A 347 4.23 4.41 13.90
N ASP A 348 3.04 4.94 14.20
CA ASP A 348 2.87 6.38 14.48
C ASP A 348 3.75 6.82 15.67
N ARG A 349 3.75 6.07 16.78
CA ARG A 349 4.62 6.33 17.94
C ARG A 349 6.11 6.20 17.62
N LEU A 350 6.46 5.23 16.77
CA LEU A 350 7.82 5.04 16.32
C LEU A 350 8.27 6.23 15.46
N ALA A 351 7.40 6.76 14.60
CA ALA A 351 7.67 7.97 13.82
C ALA A 351 7.98 9.17 14.71
N GLU A 352 7.16 9.43 15.74
CA GLU A 352 7.43 10.49 16.73
C GLU A 352 8.78 10.30 17.43
N LYS A 353 9.08 9.08 17.87
CA LYS A 353 10.36 8.75 18.52
C LYS A 353 11.55 8.95 17.58
N LEU A 354 11.40 8.68 16.28
CA LEU A 354 12.44 8.89 15.27
C LEU A 354 12.69 10.38 15.03
N ARG A 355 11.63 11.18 14.89
CA ARG A 355 11.73 12.64 14.78
C ARG A 355 12.50 13.26 15.94
N ASN A 356 12.13 12.89 17.17
CA ASN A 356 12.82 13.35 18.38
C ASN A 356 14.31 12.97 18.37
N ARG A 357 14.65 11.75 17.95
CA ARG A 357 16.03 11.28 17.88
C ARG A 357 16.83 11.98 16.80
N LEU A 358 16.20 12.25 15.65
CA LEU A 358 16.85 12.86 14.49
C LEU A 358 16.87 14.39 14.56
N GLY A 359 16.14 14.98 15.51
CA GLY A 359 16.07 16.43 15.70
C GLY A 359 15.30 17.14 14.58
N ALA A 360 14.31 16.45 13.99
CA ALA A 360 13.55 16.93 12.85
C ALA A 360 12.05 17.00 13.16
N GLY A 361 11.36 17.99 12.62
CA GLY A 361 9.90 18.13 12.71
C GLY A 361 9.15 17.29 11.67
N ASP A 362 7.82 17.38 11.70
CA ASP A 362 6.94 16.65 10.78
C ASP A 362 7.08 17.14 9.33
N GLU A 363 7.41 18.42 9.12
CA GLU A 363 7.66 18.99 7.78
C GLU A 363 8.97 18.50 7.17
N GLU A 364 10.04 18.41 7.98
CA GLU A 364 11.37 17.97 7.54
C GLU A 364 11.42 16.45 7.37
N LEU A 365 10.67 15.72 8.20
CA LEU A 365 10.67 14.27 8.22
C LEU A 365 9.23 13.73 8.26
N PRO A 366 8.49 13.85 7.14
CA PRO A 366 7.09 13.46 7.07
C PRO A 366 6.92 11.96 7.24
N LEU A 367 5.72 11.54 7.66
CA LEU A 367 5.43 10.12 7.95
C LEU A 367 5.75 9.22 6.75
N VAL A 368 5.40 9.66 5.54
CA VAL A 368 5.69 8.94 4.29
C VAL A 368 7.19 8.71 4.08
N GLY A 369 8.05 9.66 4.46
CA GLY A 369 9.51 9.47 4.39
C GLY A 369 9.98 8.45 5.43
N LEU A 370 9.47 8.54 6.65
CA LEU A 370 9.79 7.60 7.74
C LEU A 370 9.33 6.17 7.45
N LEU A 371 8.23 5.99 6.73
CA LEU A 371 7.74 4.67 6.33
C LEU A 371 8.72 4.00 5.35
N GLU A 372 9.20 4.72 4.34
CA GLU A 372 10.09 4.16 3.31
C GLU A 372 11.55 4.12 3.75
N GLY A 373 12.15 5.28 3.98
CA GLY A 373 13.56 5.41 4.34
C GLY A 373 13.87 5.02 5.78
N GLY A 374 12.88 5.05 6.67
CA GLY A 374 13.06 4.63 8.06
C GLY A 374 12.73 3.16 8.28
N MET A 375 11.43 2.90 8.44
CA MET A 375 10.89 1.64 8.92
C MET A 375 11.06 0.52 7.91
N ARG A 376 10.71 0.71 6.62
CA ARG A 376 10.87 -0.32 5.58
C ARG A 376 12.34 -0.66 5.35
N TYR A 377 13.19 0.34 5.22
CA TYR A 377 14.63 0.13 5.08
C TYR A 377 15.21 -0.66 6.26
N ALA A 378 14.88 -0.25 7.49
CA ALA A 378 15.34 -0.93 8.69
C ALA A 378 14.77 -2.35 8.82
N ALA A 379 13.50 -2.57 8.46
CA ALA A 379 12.86 -3.87 8.48
C ALA A 379 13.66 -4.89 7.66
N GLY A 380 14.08 -4.53 6.44
CA GLY A 380 14.88 -5.41 5.59
C GLY A 380 16.25 -5.76 6.18
N LYS A 381 16.95 -4.77 6.77
CA LYS A 381 18.25 -4.97 7.44
C LYS A 381 18.11 -5.86 8.67
N ILE A 382 17.17 -5.55 9.55
CA ILE A 382 16.92 -6.29 10.79
C ILE A 382 16.49 -7.72 10.49
N ALA A 383 15.60 -7.92 9.52
CA ALA A 383 15.16 -9.23 9.07
C ALA A 383 16.33 -10.07 8.55
N LEU A 384 17.21 -9.50 7.71
CA LEU A 384 18.38 -10.20 7.19
C LEU A 384 19.30 -10.68 8.33
N GLU A 385 19.56 -9.83 9.31
CA GLU A 385 20.42 -10.18 10.46
C GLU A 385 19.80 -11.24 11.37
N LYS A 386 18.50 -11.14 11.65
CA LYS A 386 17.81 -12.03 12.60
C LYS A 386 17.35 -13.35 12.00
N ARG A 387 16.94 -13.33 10.74
CA ARG A 387 16.29 -14.48 10.06
C ARG A 387 17.12 -15.03 8.90
N GLY A 388 18.23 -14.39 8.51
CA GLY A 388 19.02 -14.78 7.34
C GLY A 388 18.34 -14.47 6.00
N SER A 389 17.24 -13.72 6.02
CA SER A 389 16.47 -13.33 4.83
C SER A 389 15.82 -11.97 5.08
N ALA A 390 15.85 -11.09 4.08
CA ALA A 390 15.14 -9.82 4.11
C ALA A 390 13.64 -9.98 3.76
N ALA A 391 13.18 -11.22 3.49
CA ALA A 391 11.79 -11.47 3.16
C ALA A 391 10.86 -11.03 4.31
N PRO A 392 9.73 -10.37 4.02
CA PRO A 392 8.74 -10.02 5.03
C PRO A 392 8.27 -11.28 5.79
N VAL A 393 7.77 -11.09 7.00
CA VAL A 393 7.11 -12.17 7.71
C VAL A 393 5.82 -12.49 6.96
N LEU A 394 5.81 -13.58 6.19
CA LEU A 394 4.66 -14.00 5.36
C LEU A 394 3.52 -14.63 6.17
N LEU A 395 3.52 -14.41 7.48
CA LEU A 395 2.30 -14.63 8.25
C LEU A 395 1.23 -13.74 7.60
N PHE A 396 0.14 -14.34 7.11
CA PHE A 396 -1.01 -13.63 6.55
C PHE A 396 -0.83 -13.00 5.16
N ALA A 397 -0.19 -13.71 4.22
CA ALA A 397 -0.01 -13.29 2.83
C ALA A 397 -1.31 -12.91 2.07
N GLY A 398 -2.50 -13.26 2.59
CA GLY A 398 -3.77 -12.79 2.05
C GLY A 398 -4.05 -11.30 2.29
N ALA A 399 -3.36 -10.63 3.25
CA ALA A 399 -3.69 -9.29 3.78
C ALA A 399 -3.59 -8.19 2.73
N ASP A 400 -3.06 -8.56 1.58
CA ASP A 400 -2.94 -7.71 0.42
C ASP A 400 -4.24 -7.55 -0.36
N ARG A 401 -5.19 -8.49 -0.30
CA ARG A 401 -6.43 -8.34 -1.06
C ARG A 401 -7.26 -7.18 -0.50
N LEU A 402 -7.97 -6.48 -1.37
CA LEU A 402 -8.83 -5.34 -1.02
C LEU A 402 -10.12 -5.72 -0.29
N LEU A 403 -10.26 -7.00 0.06
CA LEU A 403 -11.46 -7.62 0.62
C LEU A 403 -11.39 -7.75 2.14
#